data_AF-A0A1E1W4X6-F1
#
_entry.id   AF-A0A1E1W4X6-F1
#
_cell.length_a   1.000
_cell.length_b   1.000
_cell.length_c   1.000
_cell.angle_alpha   90.00
_cell.angle_beta   90.00
_cell.angle_gamma   90.00
#
_symmetry.space_group_name_H-M   'P 1'
#
loop_
_entity.id
_entity.type
_entity.pdbx_description
1 polymer ?
#
loop_
_entity_poly.entity_id
_entity_poly.type
_entity_poly.pdbx_seq_one_letter_code
_entity_poly.pdbx_strand_id
1 'polypeptide(L)'
;MASQTQGIQQLLAAEKRAAEKVAEARKRKAKRLKQAKEEAQDEVEKYRQERERQFKEFEAKHMGTREGVAAKIEAETKVKIEEMNRMVQQQQEGVIKDILNLVYDIKPELHINYRIK
;
A
#
# COMPACT_ATOMS: atom_id res chain seq x y z
N MET A 1 -78.37 -32.16 22.66
CA MET A 1 -77.11 -32.89 22.41
C MET A 1 -76.35 -32.39 21.17
N ALA A 2 -76.98 -31.99 20.06
CA ALA A 2 -76.28 -31.58 18.83
C ALA A 2 -75.53 -30.22 18.89
N SER A 3 -75.93 -29.31 19.79
CA SER A 3 -75.32 -27.96 19.90
C SER A 3 -73.92 -27.98 20.56
N GLN A 4 -73.67 -28.91 21.48
CA GLN A 4 -72.40 -28.99 22.20
C GLN A 4 -71.24 -29.47 21.30
N THR A 5 -71.52 -30.38 20.37
CA THR A 5 -70.53 -30.91 19.42
C THR A 5 -70.13 -29.89 18.35
N GLN A 6 -71.06 -29.04 17.91
CA GLN A 6 -70.78 -28.00 16.91
C GLN A 6 -69.87 -26.89 17.47
N GLY A 7 -70.08 -26.47 18.73
CA GLY A 7 -69.22 -25.50 19.40
C GLY A 7 -67.77 -25.99 19.59
N ILE A 8 -67.59 -27.26 19.95
CA ILE A 8 -66.26 -27.88 20.11
C ILE A 8 -65.51 -27.91 18.76
N GLN A 9 -66.18 -28.28 17.67
CA GLN A 9 -65.57 -28.27 16.33
C GLN A 9 -65.11 -26.87 15.90
N GLN A 10 -65.87 -25.83 16.25
CA GLN A 10 -65.49 -24.46 15.94
C GLN A 10 -64.25 -23.99 16.74
N LEU A 11 -64.14 -24.40 18.01
CA LEU A 11 -62.96 -24.13 18.84
C LEU A 11 -61.72 -24.86 18.30
N LEU A 12 -61.84 -26.13 17.93
CA LEU A 12 -60.74 -26.89 17.31
C LEU A 12 -60.28 -26.29 15.98
N ALA A 13 -61.22 -25.81 15.16
CA ALA A 13 -60.89 -25.11 13.92
C ALA A 13 -60.19 -23.76 14.18
N ALA A 14 -60.60 -23.02 15.21
CA ALA A 14 -59.96 -21.78 15.61
C ALA A 14 -58.54 -22.02 16.15
N GLU A 15 -58.35 -23.06 16.96
CA GLU A 15 -57.05 -23.48 17.48
C GLU A 15 -56.09 -23.85 16.35
N LYS A 16 -56.55 -24.64 15.38
CA LYS A 16 -55.75 -24.99 14.20
C LYS A 16 -55.32 -23.76 13.40
N ARG A 17 -56.24 -22.83 13.12
CA ARG A 17 -55.90 -21.58 12.41
C ARG A 17 -54.93 -20.70 13.21
N ALA A 18 -55.08 -20.62 14.52
CA ALA A 18 -54.17 -19.87 15.38
C ALA A 18 -52.76 -20.49 15.36
N ALA A 19 -52.67 -21.82 15.48
CA ALA A 19 -51.42 -22.56 15.41
C ALA A 19 -50.72 -22.39 14.05
N GLU A 20 -51.47 -22.49 12.95
CA GLU A 20 -50.96 -22.26 11.59
C GLU A 20 -50.42 -20.83 11.41
N LYS A 21 -51.17 -19.82 11.87
CA LYS A 21 -50.75 -18.41 11.81
C LYS A 21 -49.46 -18.15 12.59
N VAL A 22 -49.32 -18.76 13.77
CA VAL A 22 -48.09 -18.65 14.59
C VAL A 22 -46.93 -19.38 13.92
N ALA A 23 -47.16 -20.57 13.37
CA ALA A 23 -46.13 -21.35 12.67
C ALA A 23 -45.61 -20.61 11.43
N GLU A 24 -46.51 -20.01 10.65
CA GLU A 24 -46.15 -19.20 9.48
C GLU A 24 -45.33 -17.97 9.88
N ALA A 25 -45.74 -17.26 10.93
CA ALA A 25 -44.99 -16.12 11.45
C ALA A 25 -43.56 -16.51 11.91
N ARG A 26 -43.42 -17.66 12.59
CA ARG A 26 -42.10 -18.20 12.98
C ARG A 26 -41.25 -18.57 11.77
N LYS A 27 -41.82 -19.23 10.76
CA LYS A 27 -41.13 -19.58 9.51
C LYS A 27 -40.67 -18.32 8.76
N ARG A 28 -41.52 -17.29 8.68
CA ARG A 28 -41.17 -16.01 8.05
C ARG A 28 -40.04 -15.29 8.81
N LYS A 29 -40.06 -15.29 10.14
CA LYS A 29 -38.98 -14.73 10.96
C LYS A 29 -37.67 -15.47 10.71
N ALA A 30 -37.68 -16.81 10.73
CA ALA A 30 -36.49 -17.61 10.46
C ALA A 30 -35.92 -17.36 9.06
N LYS A 31 -36.80 -17.28 8.03
CA LYS A 31 -36.38 -16.95 6.66
C LYS A 31 -35.70 -15.57 6.58
N ARG A 32 -36.30 -14.54 7.19
CA ARG A 32 -35.71 -13.19 7.22
C ARG A 32 -34.35 -13.16 7.93
N LEU A 33 -34.21 -13.89 9.03
CA LEU A 33 -32.93 -13.99 9.73
C LEU A 33 -31.85 -14.70 8.91
N LYS A 34 -32.21 -15.75 8.17
CA LYS A 34 -31.28 -16.45 7.27
C LYS A 34 -30.86 -15.55 6.11
N GLN A 35 -31.82 -14.88 5.49
CA GLN A 35 -31.58 -13.94 4.40
C GLN A 35 -30.66 -12.80 4.84
N ALA A 36 -30.92 -12.18 6.00
CA ALA A 36 -30.05 -11.11 6.51
C ALA A 36 -28.60 -11.58 6.77
N LYS A 37 -28.42 -12.84 7.20
CA LYS A 37 -27.08 -13.42 7.37
C LYS A 37 -26.38 -13.66 6.03
N GLU A 38 -27.11 -14.20 5.05
CA GLU A 38 -26.57 -14.44 3.70
C GLU A 38 -26.19 -13.11 3.02
N GLU A 39 -27.08 -12.10 3.08
CA GLU A 39 -26.80 -10.77 2.51
C GLU A 39 -25.59 -10.10 3.17
N ALA A 40 -25.46 -10.17 4.51
CA ALA A 40 -24.29 -9.65 5.21
C ALA A 40 -23.00 -10.39 4.83
N GLN A 41 -23.07 -11.70 4.63
CA GLN A 41 -21.92 -12.51 4.24
C GLN A 41 -21.48 -12.21 2.80
N ASP A 42 -22.43 -12.05 1.89
CA ASP A 42 -22.19 -11.62 0.51
C ASP A 42 -21.54 -10.23 0.45
N GLU A 43 -21.99 -9.29 1.30
CA GLU A 43 -21.41 -7.95 1.36
C GLU A 43 -19.96 -7.97 1.88
N VAL A 44 -19.69 -8.77 2.92
CA VAL A 44 -18.33 -8.98 3.44
C VAL A 44 -17.42 -9.59 2.38
N GLU A 45 -17.91 -10.57 1.62
CA GLU A 45 -17.12 -11.21 0.57
C GLU A 45 -16.83 -10.26 -0.59
N LYS A 46 -17.81 -9.47 -1.03
CA LYS A 46 -17.61 -8.41 -2.04
C LYS A 46 -16.58 -7.39 -1.57
N TYR A 47 -16.67 -6.94 -0.32
CA TYR A 47 -15.70 -6.00 0.24
C TYR A 47 -14.29 -6.61 0.28
N ARG A 48 -14.18 -7.89 0.67
CA ARG A 48 -12.89 -8.60 0.66
C ARG A 48 -12.29 -8.69 -0.75
N GLN A 49 -13.09 -9.06 -1.75
CA GLN A 49 -12.66 -9.15 -3.14
C GLN A 49 -12.20 -7.78 -3.67
N GLU A 50 -12.94 -6.71 -3.37
CA GLU A 50 -12.58 -5.35 -3.75
C GLU A 50 -11.24 -4.92 -3.13
N ARG A 51 -11.05 -5.17 -1.83
CA ARG A 51 -9.81 -4.87 -1.13
C ARG A 51 -8.62 -5.69 -1.64
N GLU A 52 -8.84 -6.97 -1.95
CA GLU A 52 -7.81 -7.82 -2.52
C GLU A 52 -7.42 -7.36 -3.94
N ARG A 53 -8.39 -6.94 -4.75
CA ARG A 53 -8.12 -6.34 -6.07
C ARG A 53 -7.29 -5.06 -5.94
N GLN A 54 -7.70 -4.14 -5.06
CA GLN A 54 -6.96 -2.91 -4.79
C GLN A 54 -5.54 -3.20 -4.30
N PHE A 55 -5.38 -4.20 -3.43
CA PHE A 55 -4.08 -4.62 -2.93
C PHE A 55 -3.19 -5.16 -4.06
N LYS A 56 -3.70 -6.06 -4.90
CA LYS A 56 -2.95 -6.62 -6.05
C LYS A 56 -2.58 -5.55 -7.08
N GLU A 57 -3.47 -4.60 -7.35
CA GLU A 57 -3.17 -3.46 -8.22
C GLU A 57 -2.09 -2.56 -7.63
N PHE A 58 -2.15 -2.30 -6.32
CA PHE A 58 -1.13 -1.53 -5.62
C PHE A 58 0.22 -2.26 -5.65
N GLU A 59 0.22 -3.56 -5.36
CA GLU A 59 1.41 -4.41 -5.42
C GLU A 59 2.02 -4.41 -6.83
N ALA A 60 1.22 -4.63 -7.88
CA ALA A 60 1.70 -4.63 -9.26
C ALA A 60 2.30 -3.27 -9.67
N LYS A 61 1.66 -2.16 -9.28
CA LYS A 61 2.19 -0.81 -9.53
C LYS A 61 3.51 -0.56 -8.83
N HIS A 62 3.67 -1.04 -7.60
CA HIS A 62 4.84 -0.77 -6.75
C HIS A 62 6.00 -1.76 -6.94
N MET A 63 5.71 -3.02 -7.29
CA MET A 63 6.73 -4.02 -7.62
C MET A 63 7.55 -3.60 -8.85
N GLY A 64 6.89 -3.11 -9.90
CA GLY A 64 7.58 -2.62 -11.10
C GLY A 64 8.36 -1.32 -10.89
N THR A 65 8.07 -0.56 -9.82
CA THR A 65 8.76 0.72 -9.58
C THR A 65 10.19 0.53 -9.10
N ARG A 66 10.52 -0.59 -8.43
CA ARG A 66 11.87 -0.79 -7.90
C ARG A 66 12.92 -0.92 -9.01
N GLU A 67 12.59 -1.63 -10.09
CA GLU A 67 13.46 -1.73 -11.27
C GLU A 67 13.54 -0.39 -12.02
N GLY A 68 12.42 0.32 -12.16
CA GLY A 68 12.40 1.66 -12.77
C GLY A 68 13.22 2.70 -11.99
N VAL A 69 13.19 2.65 -10.65
CA VAL A 69 14.00 3.52 -9.78
C VAL A 69 15.48 3.19 -9.91
N ALA A 70 15.86 1.91 -9.92
CA ALA A 70 17.25 1.50 -10.10
C ALA A 70 17.80 1.97 -11.46
N ALA A 71 17.05 1.76 -12.55
CA ALA A 71 17.44 2.22 -13.88
C ALA A 71 17.57 3.75 -13.96
N LYS A 72 16.66 4.49 -13.30
CA LYS A 72 16.73 5.96 -13.22
C LYS A 72 17.97 6.43 -12.45
N ILE A 73 18.27 5.81 -11.31
CA ILE A 73 19.47 6.12 -10.52
C ILE A 73 20.73 5.84 -11.35
N GLU A 74 20.77 4.72 -12.07
CA GLU A 74 21.92 4.37 -12.92
C GLU A 74 22.11 5.38 -14.05
N ALA A 75 21.02 5.79 -14.71
CA ALA A 75 21.06 6.82 -15.76
C ALA A 75 21.56 8.17 -15.22
N GLU A 76 21.01 8.65 -14.09
CA GLU A 76 21.46 9.90 -13.45
C GLU A 76 22.93 9.81 -13.00
N THR A 77 23.36 8.65 -12.51
CA THR A 77 24.74 8.42 -12.08
C THR A 77 25.70 8.49 -13.27
N LYS A 78 25.35 7.88 -14.41
CA LYS A 78 26.15 7.97 -15.65
C LYS A 78 26.30 9.42 -16.11
N VAL A 79 25.21 10.19 -16.12
CA VAL A 79 25.24 11.61 -16.49
C VAL A 79 26.17 12.40 -15.56
N LYS A 80 26.08 12.20 -14.24
CA LYS A 80 26.96 12.87 -13.26
C LYS A 80 28.44 12.50 -13.43
N ILE A 81 28.73 11.23 -13.73
CA ILE A 81 30.10 10.78 -13.99
C ILE A 81 30.65 11.44 -15.26
N GLU A 82 29.86 11.52 -16.33
CA GLU A 82 30.26 12.19 -17.56
C GLU A 82 30.51 13.69 -17.34
N GLU A 83 29.65 14.36 -16.58
CA GLU A 83 29.83 15.76 -16.20
C GLU A 83 31.10 15.96 -15.38
N MET A 84 31.34 15.10 -14.38
CA MET A 84 32.56 15.12 -13.57
C MET A 84 33.82 14.94 -14.43
N ASN A 85 33.81 13.97 -15.34
CA ASN A 85 34.93 13.73 -16.24
C ASN A 85 35.20 14.94 -17.15
N ARG A 86 34.16 15.61 -17.66
CA ARG A 86 34.30 16.84 -18.45
C ARG A 86 34.91 17.97 -17.63
N MET A 87 34.44 18.18 -16.39
CA MET A 87 35.01 19.20 -15.50
C MET A 87 36.49 18.94 -15.20
N VAL A 88 36.86 17.69 -14.93
CA VAL A 88 38.25 17.29 -14.71
C VAL A 88 39.08 17.58 -15.95
N GLN A 89 38.64 17.14 -17.14
CA GLN A 89 39.38 17.40 -18.38
C GLN A 89 39.58 18.89 -18.66
N GLN A 90 38.57 19.73 -18.36
CA GLN A 90 38.67 21.17 -18.55
C GLN A 90 39.65 21.85 -17.58
N GLN A 91 39.70 21.41 -16.32
CA GLN A 91 40.51 22.07 -15.29
C GLN A 91 41.86 21.41 -15.02
N GLN A 92 42.09 20.21 -15.56
CA GLN A 92 43.30 19.42 -15.35
C GLN A 92 44.57 20.22 -15.66
N GLU A 93 44.64 20.89 -16.81
CA GLU A 93 45.84 21.63 -17.21
C GLU A 93 46.13 22.82 -16.29
N GLY A 94 45.10 23.55 -15.88
CA GLY A 94 45.23 24.68 -14.95
C GLY A 94 45.78 24.22 -13.59
N VAL A 95 45.18 23.17 -13.02
CA VAL A 95 45.62 22.62 -11.73
C VAL A 95 47.04 22.06 -11.82
N ILE A 96 47.40 21.36 -12.90
CA ILE A 96 48.78 20.86 -13.09
C ILE A 96 49.77 22.03 -13.12
N LYS A 97 49.46 23.09 -13.86
CA LYS A 97 50.32 24.27 -13.95
C LYS A 97 50.49 24.96 -12.60
N ASP A 98 49.42 25.10 -11.84
CA ASP A 98 49.46 25.71 -10.51
C ASP A 98 50.31 24.89 -9.52
N ILE A 99 50.15 23.56 -9.53
CA ILE A 99 50.98 22.66 -8.72
C ILE A 99 52.44 22.76 -9.13
N LEU A 100 52.76 22.74 -10.43
CA LEU A 100 54.13 22.88 -10.91
C LEU A 100 54.75 24.22 -10.51
N ASN A 101 54.00 25.31 -10.64
CA ASN A 101 54.47 26.63 -10.22
C ASN A 101 54.80 26.68 -8.72
N LEU A 102 53.95 26.08 -7.87
CA LEU A 102 54.20 26.00 -6.43
C LEU A 102 55.42 25.14 -6.09
N VAL A 103 55.62 24.03 -6.80
CA VAL A 103 56.76 23.13 -6.58
C VAL A 103 58.08 23.77 -7.04
N TYR A 104 58.07 24.54 -8.13
CA TYR A 104 59.25 25.21 -8.66
C TYR A 104 59.56 26.55 -7.97
N ASP A 105 58.64 27.13 -7.19
CA ASP A 105 58.84 28.36 -6.41
C ASP A 105 59.64 28.10 -5.11
N ILE A 106 60.93 27.76 -5.28
CA ILE A 106 61.83 27.53 -4.15
C ILE A 106 62.16 28.88 -3.51
N LYS A 107 61.63 29.12 -2.31
CA LYS A 107 61.94 30.28 -1.47
C LYS A 107 62.85 29.85 -0.31
N PRO A 108 64.18 29.94 -0.48
CA PRO A 108 65.10 29.63 0.59
C PRO A 108 64.99 30.70 1.67
N GLU A 109 64.41 30.36 2.80
CA GLU A 109 64.34 31.22 3.97
C GLU A 109 65.30 30.72 5.06
N LEU A 110 65.99 31.67 5.67
CA LEU A 110 66.79 31.38 6.84
C LEU A 110 65.85 31.06 8.01
N HIS A 111 66.12 29.99 8.73
CA HIS A 111 65.31 29.64 9.89
C HIS A 111 65.24 30.82 10.87
N ILE A 112 64.04 31.11 11.39
CA ILE A 112 63.71 32.26 12.25
C ILE A 112 64.66 32.47 13.46
N ASN A 113 65.38 31.41 13.87
CA ASN A 113 66.29 31.42 15.01
C ASN A 113 67.77 31.57 14.64
N TYR A 114 68.11 31.81 13.37
CA TYR A 114 69.49 32.04 12.98
C TYR A 114 70.02 33.33 13.62
N ARG A 115 71.16 33.23 14.31
CA ARG A 115 71.85 34.37 14.94
C ARG A 115 73.26 34.46 14.39
N ILE A 116 73.64 35.64 13.92
CA ILE A 116 75.02 35.98 13.56
C ILE A 116 75.80 36.14 14.88
N LYS A 117 76.94 35.47 14.98
CA LYS A 117 77.85 35.56 16.14
C LYS A 117 78.51 36.93 16.23
#